data_AF-A0A9Q0NH29-F1
#
_entry.id   AF-A0A9Q0NH29-F1
#
_cell.length_a   1.000
_cell.length_b   1.000
_cell.length_c   1.000
_cell.angle_alpha   90.00
_cell.angle_beta   90.00
_cell.angle_gamma   90.00
#
_symmetry.space_group_name_H-M   'P 1'
#
loop_
_entity.id
_entity.type
_entity.pdbx_description
1 polymer ?
#
loop_
_entity_poly.entity_id
_entity_poly.type
_entity_poly.pdbx_seq_one_letter_code
_entity_poly.pdbx_strand_id
1 'polypeptide(L)'
;MMKMPATWDELFEGEAERPKTFLHDIAAPLITGGLGFGLACFLNFATRRPLFSGIQKHILYAGIGAVGGKVAEGWRSEFFAERDAMIRHYISLHPEDFPMPERKKYADILEEWVPVR
;
A
#
# COMPACT_ATOMS: atom_id res chain seq x y z
N MET A 1 -13.89 -6.26 -24.35
CA MET A 1 -12.55 -6.73 -24.77
C MET A 1 -11.56 -5.69 -24.24
N MET A 2 -10.75 -6.03 -23.23
CA MET A 2 -9.82 -5.07 -22.64
C MET A 2 -8.73 -4.78 -23.68
N LYS A 3 -8.67 -3.55 -24.20
CA LYS A 3 -7.57 -3.13 -25.08
C LYS A 3 -6.29 -3.21 -24.28
N MET A 4 -5.32 -3.96 -24.79
CA MET A 4 -4.00 -4.03 -24.19
C MET A 4 -3.22 -2.77 -24.59
N PRO A 5 -2.57 -2.08 -23.64
CA PRO A 5 -1.86 -0.86 -23.94
C PRO A 5 -0.63 -1.13 -24.82
N ALA A 6 -0.44 -0.31 -25.84
CA ALA A 6 0.62 -0.40 -26.84
C ALA A 6 1.83 0.49 -26.51
N THR A 7 1.69 1.43 -25.57
CA THR A 7 2.75 2.37 -25.15
C THR A 7 2.84 2.48 -23.62
N TRP A 8 3.95 3.04 -23.11
CA TRP A 8 4.13 3.28 -21.67
C TRP A 8 3.13 4.29 -21.12
N ASP A 9 2.75 5.30 -21.91
CA ASP A 9 1.78 6.31 -21.50
C ASP A 9 0.40 5.69 -21.25
N GLU A 10 -0.06 4.81 -22.14
CA GLU A 10 -1.33 4.08 -21.97
C GLU A 10 -1.32 3.16 -20.74
N LEU A 11 -0.16 2.59 -20.38
CA LEU A 11 0.00 1.81 -19.15
C LEU A 11 -0.15 2.71 -17.91
N PHE A 12 0.48 3.87 -17.89
CA PHE A 12 0.44 4.79 -16.75
C PHE A 12 -0.92 5.45 -16.57
N GLU A 13 -1.63 5.75 -17.66
CA GLU A 13 -3.01 6.24 -17.64
C GLU A 13 -3.96 5.22 -17.00
N GLY A 14 -3.83 3.94 -17.35
CA GLY A 14 -4.63 2.87 -16.74
C GLY A 14 -4.41 2.69 -15.24
N GLU A 15 -3.19 2.95 -14.74
CA GLU A 15 -2.92 2.97 -13.30
C GLU A 15 -3.49 4.21 -12.61
N ALA A 16 -3.43 5.38 -13.25
CA ALA A 16 -3.96 6.62 -12.70
C ALA A 16 -5.48 6.57 -12.49
N GLU A 17 -6.21 5.83 -13.33
CA GLU A 17 -7.66 5.66 -13.23
C GLU A 17 -8.10 4.59 -12.23
N ARG A 18 -7.18 3.89 -11.57
CA ARG A 18 -7.54 2.80 -10.66
C ARG A 18 -8.34 3.33 -9.46
N PRO A 19 -9.61 2.91 -9.28
CA PRO A 19 -10.44 3.43 -8.19
C PRO A 19 -9.91 2.99 -6.84
N LYS A 20 -9.94 3.90 -5.86
CA LYS A 20 -9.57 3.58 -4.48
C LYS A 20 -10.56 2.55 -3.93
N THR A 21 -10.02 1.52 -3.27
CA THR A 21 -10.84 0.54 -2.56
C THR A 21 -11.42 1.16 -1.29
N PHE A 22 -12.57 0.68 -0.83
CA PHE A 22 -13.22 1.15 0.41
C PHE A 22 -12.32 1.13 1.65
N LEU A 23 -11.32 0.22 1.69
CA LEU A 23 -10.38 0.10 2.80
C LEU A 23 -9.23 1.11 2.76
N HIS A 24 -8.98 1.77 1.64
CA HIS A 24 -7.80 2.60 1.45
C HIS A 24 -7.65 3.66 2.55
N ASP A 25 -8.74 4.36 2.87
CA ASP A 25 -8.69 5.48 3.81
C ASP A 25 -8.92 5.04 5.27
N ILE A 26 -9.40 3.82 5.48
CA ILE A 26 -9.78 3.29 6.80
C ILE A 26 -8.68 2.38 7.38
N ALA A 27 -7.94 1.66 6.53
CA ALA A 27 -6.99 0.65 6.96
C ALA A 27 -5.88 1.22 7.85
N ALA A 28 -5.25 2.32 7.43
CA ALA A 28 -4.18 2.95 8.18
C ALA A 28 -4.61 3.39 9.60
N PRO A 29 -5.64 4.26 9.78
CA PRO A 29 -6.06 4.68 11.12
C PRO A 29 -6.64 3.52 11.96
N LEU A 30 -7.26 2.51 11.34
CA LEU A 30 -7.77 1.34 12.06
C LEU A 30 -6.63 0.48 12.62
N ILE A 31 -5.62 0.18 11.81
CA ILE A 31 -4.48 -0.65 12.22
C ILE A 31 -3.67 0.08 13.28
N THR A 32 -3.32 1.35 13.06
CA THR A 32 -2.52 2.11 14.03
C THR A 32 -3.29 2.44 15.31
N GLY A 33 -4.61 2.65 15.21
CA GLY A 33 -5.48 2.77 16.38
C GLY A 33 -5.56 1.46 17.19
N GLY A 34 -5.68 0.32 16.50
CA GLY A 34 -5.60 -1.00 17.12
C GLY A 34 -4.25 -1.27 17.80
N LEU A 35 -3.14 -0.87 17.17
CA LEU A 35 -1.81 -0.91 17.77
C LEU A 35 -1.69 0.00 18.99
N GLY A 36 -2.29 1.19 18.96
CA GLY A 36 -2.38 2.09 20.13
C GLY A 36 -3.14 1.45 21.29
N PHE A 37 -4.27 0.80 21.02
CA PHE A 37 -4.99 0.02 22.02
C PHE A 37 -4.14 -1.14 22.57
N GLY A 38 -3.47 -1.88 21.68
CA GLY A 38 -2.54 -2.95 22.05
C GLY A 38 -1.39 -2.47 22.93
N LEU A 39 -0.85 -1.28 22.65
CA LEU A 39 0.17 -0.63 23.47
C LEU A 39 -0.35 -0.32 24.88
N ALA A 40 -1.59 0.17 25.01
CA ALA A 40 -2.20 0.40 26.32
C ALA A 40 -2.35 -0.91 27.14
N CYS A 41 -2.78 -2.00 26.49
CA CYS A 41 -2.81 -3.32 27.11
C CYS A 41 -1.42 -3.80 27.54
N PHE A 42 -0.41 -3.61 26.67
CA PHE A 42 0.97 -3.96 26.95
C PHE A 42 1.56 -3.18 28.13
N LEU A 43 1.29 -1.87 28.22
CA LEU A 43 1.74 -1.04 29.34
C LEU A 43 1.11 -1.46 30.67
N ASN A 44 -0.18 -1.82 30.65
CA ASN A 44 -0.86 -2.35 31.84
C ASN A 44 -0.28 -3.71 32.25
N PHE A 45 -0.04 -4.61 31.29
CA PHE A 45 0.63 -5.88 31.54
C PHE A 45 2.03 -5.70 32.14
N ALA A 46 2.86 -4.85 31.53
CA ALA A 46 4.23 -4.56 31.96
C ALA A 46 4.29 -3.96 33.37
N THR A 47 3.27 -3.20 33.77
CA THR A 47 3.16 -2.60 35.11
C THR A 47 2.46 -3.49 36.13
N ARG A 48 2.22 -4.78 35.80
CA ARG A 48 1.51 -5.76 36.63
C ARG A 48 0.09 -5.30 37.03
N ARG A 49 -0.57 -4.56 36.14
CA ARG A 49 -1.97 -4.14 36.30
C ARG A 49 -2.87 -5.00 35.40
N PRO A 50 -4.16 -5.16 35.75
CA PRO A 50 -5.12 -5.83 34.86
C PRO A 50 -5.13 -5.19 33.48
N LEU A 51 -5.23 -6.00 32.42
CA LEU A 51 -5.08 -5.55 31.02
C LEU A 51 -6.00 -4.38 30.67
N PHE A 52 -7.26 -4.43 31.09
CA PHE A 52 -8.28 -3.42 30.81
C PHE A 52 -8.40 -2.33 31.89
N SER A 53 -7.40 -2.19 32.75
CA SER A 53 -7.42 -1.20 33.84
C SER A 53 -7.31 0.23 33.29
N GLY A 54 -8.34 1.04 33.52
CA GLY A 54 -8.38 2.45 33.14
C GLY A 54 -8.69 2.65 31.65
N ILE A 55 -9.96 2.45 31.29
CA ILE A 55 -10.46 2.50 29.90
C ILE A 55 -10.10 3.81 29.18
N GLN A 56 -10.04 4.92 29.92
CA GLN A 56 -9.62 6.23 29.41
C GLN A 56 -8.23 6.18 28.75
N LYS A 57 -7.29 5.36 29.27
CA LYS A 57 -5.96 5.20 28.67
C LYS A 57 -6.05 4.48 27.33
N HIS A 58 -6.84 3.41 27.25
CA HIS A 58 -7.02 2.66 26.02
C HIS A 58 -7.63 3.52 24.91
N ILE A 59 -8.67 4.29 25.26
CA ILE A 59 -9.31 5.23 24.32
C ILE A 59 -8.30 6.30 23.88
N LEU A 60 -7.52 6.85 24.81
CA LEU A 60 -6.50 7.86 24.49
C LEU A 60 -5.42 7.32 23.55
N TYR A 61 -4.80 6.19 23.88
CA TYR A 61 -3.75 5.60 23.03
C TYR A 61 -4.28 5.13 21.68
N ALA A 62 -5.50 4.59 21.61
CA ALA A 62 -6.13 4.24 20.35
C ALA A 62 -6.41 5.48 19.49
N GLY A 63 -6.90 6.57 20.09
CA GLY A 63 -7.13 7.84 19.41
C GLY A 63 -5.83 8.45 18.87
N ILE A 64 -4.77 8.50 19.69
CA ILE A 64 -3.45 8.98 19.28
C ILE A 64 -2.90 8.12 18.13
N GLY A 65 -3.00 6.80 18.24
CA GLY A 65 -2.57 5.88 17.20
C GLY A 65 -3.31 6.10 15.88
N ALA A 66 -4.64 6.27 15.93
CA ALA A 66 -5.45 6.50 14.72
C ALA A 66 -5.11 7.84 14.05
N VAL A 67 -4.98 8.93 14.82
CA VAL A 67 -4.60 10.24 14.27
C VAL A 67 -3.18 10.19 13.69
N GLY A 68 -2.23 9.61 14.43
CA GLY A 68 -0.85 9.44 13.96
C GLY A 68 -0.78 8.62 12.67
N GLY A 69 -1.57 7.54 12.57
CA GLY A 69 -1.67 6.74 11.36
C GLY A 69 -2.21 7.51 10.16
N LYS A 70 -3.24 8.34 10.35
CA LYS A 70 -3.77 9.18 9.27
C LYS A 70 -2.75 10.19 8.74
N VAL A 71 -1.99 10.83 9.64
CA VAL A 71 -0.94 11.79 9.24
C VAL A 71 0.21 11.08 8.52
N ALA A 72 0.67 9.95 9.07
CA ALA A 72 1.72 9.15 8.46
C ALA A 72 1.32 8.62 7.08
N GLU A 73 0.06 8.21 6.92
CA GLU A 73 -0.50 7.76 5.65
C GLU A 73 -0.52 8.87 4.59
N GLY A 74 -0.89 10.10 4.98
CA GLY A 74 -0.82 11.26 4.09
C GLY A 74 0.59 11.53 3.59
N TRP A 75 1.56 11.60 4.50
CA TRP A 75 2.97 11.77 4.15
C TRP A 75 3.49 10.63 3.26
N ARG A 76 3.14 9.39 3.59
CA ARG A 76 3.49 8.21 2.79
C ARG A 76 2.93 8.29 1.38
N SER A 77 1.66 8.69 1.24
CA SER A 77 1.00 8.83 -0.06
C SER A 77 1.64 9.92 -0.91
N GLU A 78 1.98 11.06 -0.32
CA GLU A 78 2.66 12.15 -1.02
C GLU A 78 4.04 11.72 -1.51
N PHE A 79 4.82 11.08 -0.64
CA PHE A 79 6.15 10.56 -1.00
C PHE A 79 6.11 9.58 -2.18
N PHE A 80 5.18 8.61 -2.16
CA PHE A 80 5.06 7.66 -3.26
C PHE A 80 4.50 8.30 -4.53
N ALA A 81 3.58 9.27 -4.42
CA ALA A 81 3.08 10.00 -5.57
C ALA A 81 4.19 10.81 -6.26
N GLU A 82 5.06 11.48 -5.51
CA GLU A 82 6.21 12.22 -6.04
C GLU A 82 7.21 11.27 -6.72
N ARG A 83 7.54 10.15 -6.06
CA ARG A 83 8.46 9.15 -6.62
C ARG A 83 7.93 8.57 -7.93
N ASP A 84 6.66 8.20 -7.96
CA ASP A 84 6.05 7.61 -9.16
C ASP A 84 5.93 8.65 -10.28
N ALA A 85 5.65 9.93 -9.97
CA ALA A 85 5.67 11.02 -10.94
C ALA A 85 7.08 11.22 -11.56
N MET A 86 8.12 11.19 -10.73
CA MET A 86 9.52 11.30 -11.19
C MET A 86 9.91 10.13 -12.10
N ILE A 87 9.56 8.90 -11.74
CA ILE A 87 9.84 7.71 -12.57
C ILE A 87 9.13 7.80 -13.92
N ARG A 88 7.84 8.17 -13.93
CA ARG A 88 7.06 8.35 -15.16
C ARG A 88 7.69 9.43 -16.05
N HIS A 89 8.10 10.54 -15.45
CA HIS A 89 8.78 11.61 -16.16
C HIS A 89 10.09 11.13 -16.80
N TYR A 90 10.90 10.35 -16.06
CA TYR A 90 12.15 9.80 -16.59
C TYR A 90 11.93 8.86 -17.77
N ILE A 91 10.96 7.95 -17.67
CA ILE A 91 10.62 7.00 -18.76
C ILE A 91 10.12 7.76 -20.00
N SER A 92 9.35 8.84 -19.82
CA SER A 92 8.87 9.67 -20.95
C SER A 92 10.01 10.41 -21.67
N LEU A 93 11.09 10.75 -20.97
CA LEU A 93 12.26 11.44 -21.53
C LEU A 93 13.19 10.49 -22.29
N HIS A 94 13.27 9.23 -21.84
CA HIS A 94 14.20 8.22 -22.35
C HIS A 94 13.49 6.94 -22.81
N PRO A 95 12.59 7.02 -23.81
CA PRO A 95 11.88 5.84 -24.30
C PRO A 95 12.82 4.78 -24.91
N GLU A 96 14.02 5.17 -25.37
CA GLU A 96 15.04 4.29 -25.94
C GLU A 96 15.59 3.25 -24.96
N ASP A 97 15.68 3.60 -23.68
CA ASP A 97 16.21 2.72 -22.63
C ASP A 97 15.16 1.69 -22.17
N PHE A 98 13.88 1.94 -22.47
CA PHE A 98 12.75 1.11 -22.08
C PHE A 98 11.97 0.60 -23.30
N PRO A 99 12.57 -0.25 -24.16
CA PRO A 99 11.84 -0.85 -25.26
C PRO A 99 10.69 -1.72 -24.72
N MET A 100 9.47 -1.54 -25.24
CA MET A 100 8.35 -2.36 -24.80
C MET A 100 8.56 -3.81 -25.26
N PRO A 101 8.62 -4.80 -24.34
CA PRO A 101 8.84 -6.18 -24.73
C PRO A 101 7.63 -6.74 -25.47
N GLU A 102 7.88 -7.61 -26.45
CA GLU A 102 6.83 -8.35 -27.12
C GLU A 102 6.09 -9.25 -26.11
N ARG A 103 4.79 -8.98 -25.89
CA ARG A 103 3.96 -9.78 -24.99
C ARG A 103 3.51 -11.06 -25.69
N LYS A 104 4.20 -12.17 -25.40
CA LYS A 104 3.82 -13.52 -25.87
C LYS A 104 2.70 -14.09 -25.00
N LYS A 105 1.76 -14.83 -25.59
CA LYS A 105 0.74 -15.53 -24.81
C LYS A 105 1.36 -16.76 -24.16
N TYR A 106 0.85 -17.18 -23.01
CA TYR A 106 1.25 -18.45 -22.40
C TYR A 106 1.03 -19.67 -23.31
N ALA A 107 0.11 -19.58 -24.27
CA ALA A 107 -0.06 -20.62 -25.30
C ALA A 107 1.17 -20.78 -26.22
N ASP A 108 1.99 -19.73 -26.36
CA ASP A 108 3.17 -19.68 -27.22
C ASP A 108 4.48 -19.93 -26.43
N ILE A 109 4.39 -20.08 -25.11
CA ILE A 109 5.54 -20.27 -24.20
C ILE A 109 5.49 -21.68 -23.62
N LEU A 110 6.53 -22.48 -23.87
CA LEU A 110 6.68 -23.81 -23.29
C LEU A 110 7.69 -23.74 -22.13
N GLU A 111 7.19 -23.67 -20.91
CA GLU A 111 8.00 -23.75 -19.70
C GLU A 111 8.17 -25.21 -19.25
N GLU A 112 9.27 -25.50 -18.57
CA GLU A 112 9.49 -26.80 -17.95
C GLU A 112 8.49 -27.01 -16.80
N TRP A 113 7.72 -28.09 -16.87
CA TRP A 113 6.82 -28.46 -15.79
C TRP A 113 7.55 -29.30 -14.73
N VAL A 114 7.78 -28.72 -13.55
CA VAL A 114 8.37 -29.41 -12.41
C VAL A 114 7.26 -29.87 -11.46
N PRO A 115 6.90 -31.16 -11.42
CA PRO A 115 5.87 -31.66 -10.51
C PRO A 115 6.34 -31.64 -9.06
N VAL A 116 5.46 -31.23 -8.15
CA VAL A 116 5.64 -31.43 -6.70
C VAL A 116 5.26 -32.88 -6.39
N ARG A 117 6.20 -33.64 -5.82
CA ARG A 117 6.05 -35.07 -5.49
C ARG A 117 6.04 -35.27 -3.97
#